data_AF-A0A2R4FFX3-F1
#
_entry.id   AF-A0A2R4FFX3-F1
#
_cell.length_a   1.000
_cell.length_b   1.000
_cell.length_c   1.000
_cell.angle_alpha   90.00
_cell.angle_beta   90.00
_cell.angle_gamma   90.00
#
_symmetry.space_group_name_H-M   'P 1'
#
loop_
_entity.id
_entity.type
_entity.pdbx_description
1 polymer ?
#
loop_
_entity_poly.entity_id
_entity_poly.type
_entity_poly.pdbx_seq_one_letter_code
_entity_poly.pdbx_strand_id
1 'polypeptide(L)'
;MSVVDWPHGARPIVFVLFRSVIWSDRGAMSVGEAKARLRQGVTSAGAARKIIEGIVPETADTIQLARHTVHDSRHLEVTKGLETLKAAVDELELVLRRLDASVKAADEYRETLG
;
A
#
# COMPACT_ATOMS: atom_id res chain seq x y z
N MET A 1 -11.89 25.89 -19.23
CA MET A 1 -12.23 24.91 -18.17
C MET A 1 -12.58 23.61 -18.87
N SER A 2 -11.70 22.62 -18.85
CA SER A 2 -12.03 21.25 -19.27
C SER A 2 -12.26 20.42 -18.01
N VAL A 3 -13.51 20.01 -17.78
CA VAL A 3 -13.85 19.01 -16.77
C VAL A 3 -13.26 17.70 -17.27
N VAL A 4 -12.35 17.12 -16.49
CA VAL A 4 -11.80 15.79 -16.77
C VAL A 4 -12.86 14.79 -16.34
N ASP A 5 -13.61 14.24 -17.31
CA ASP A 5 -14.54 13.15 -17.07
C ASP A 5 -13.75 11.85 -16.82
N TRP A 6 -14.04 11.22 -15.68
CA TRP A 6 -13.35 10.03 -15.18
C TRP A 6 -14.04 8.76 -15.67
N PRO A 7 -13.32 7.75 -16.20
CA PRO A 7 -13.94 6.53 -16.67
C PRO A 7 -14.64 5.76 -15.53
N HIS A 8 -15.88 5.36 -15.80
CA HIS A 8 -16.74 4.61 -14.88
C HIS A 8 -16.16 3.23 -14.58
N GLY A 9 -15.33 3.14 -13.53
CA GLY A 9 -14.74 1.86 -13.09
C GLY A 9 -13.82 1.92 -11.86
N ALA A 10 -13.43 3.11 -11.39
CA ALA A 10 -12.53 3.23 -10.24
C ALA A 10 -13.23 2.86 -8.91
N ARG A 11 -12.60 1.96 -8.14
CA ARG A 11 -13.11 1.51 -6.83
C ARG A 11 -13.19 2.69 -5.83
N PRO A 12 -14.24 2.75 -4.99
CA PRO A 12 -14.55 3.92 -4.16
C PRO A 12 -13.48 4.31 -3.14
N ILE A 13 -12.61 3.39 -2.72
CA ILE A 13 -11.54 3.67 -1.75
C ILE A 13 -10.39 4.48 -2.38
N VAL A 14 -10.07 4.23 -3.65
CA VAL A 14 -9.07 5.01 -4.39
C VAL A 14 -9.58 6.43 -4.65
N PHE A 15 -10.90 6.57 -4.80
CA PHE A 15 -11.58 7.84 -5.07
C PHE A 15 -11.44 8.88 -3.95
N VAL A 16 -11.47 8.45 -2.67
CA VAL A 16 -11.44 9.36 -1.51
C VAL A 16 -10.04 9.95 -1.29
N LEU A 17 -8.99 9.14 -1.40
CA LEU A 17 -7.61 9.60 -1.22
C LEU A 17 -7.15 10.50 -2.37
N PHE A 18 -7.53 10.19 -3.61
CA PHE A 18 -7.14 11.01 -4.76
C PHE A 18 -7.90 12.33 -4.86
N ARG A 19 -9.19 12.37 -4.49
CA ARG A 19 -9.97 13.62 -4.51
C ARG A 19 -9.41 14.67 -3.54
N SER A 20 -8.94 14.23 -2.37
CA SER A 20 -8.31 15.12 -1.37
C SER A 20 -6.97 15.71 -1.85
N VAL A 21 -6.18 14.93 -2.59
CA VAL A 21 -4.87 15.37 -3.13
C VAL A 21 -5.01 16.31 -4.34
N ILE A 22 -6.08 16.17 -5.11
CA ILE A 22 -6.30 16.93 -6.35
C ILE A 22 -7.01 18.27 -6.09
N TRP A 23 -7.90 18.35 -5.09
CA TRP A 23 -8.62 19.58 -4.73
C TRP A 23 -8.03 20.19 -3.45
N SER A 24 -6.91 20.90 -3.60
CA SER A 24 -6.45 21.87 -2.60
C SER A 24 -7.04 23.24 -2.94
N ASP A 25 -7.40 24.04 -1.95
CA ASP A 25 -8.15 25.31 -2.01
C ASP A 25 -7.42 26.48 -2.73
N ARG A 26 -6.49 26.16 -3.65
CA ARG A 26 -5.68 27.08 -4.45
C ARG A 26 -5.65 26.66 -5.91
N GLY A 27 -6.70 27.02 -6.66
CA GLY A 27 -6.75 26.87 -8.12
C GLY A 27 -6.73 25.42 -8.64
N ALA A 28 -7.25 25.21 -9.85
CA ALA A 28 -7.20 23.89 -10.47
C ALA A 28 -5.74 23.48 -10.72
N MET A 29 -5.33 22.33 -10.19
CA MET A 29 -4.00 21.74 -10.43
C MET A 29 -3.81 21.51 -11.93
N SER A 30 -2.64 21.93 -12.46
CA SER A 30 -2.33 21.67 -13.87
C SER A 30 -2.09 20.18 -14.12
N VAL A 31 -2.29 19.74 -15.37
CA VAL A 31 -1.99 18.35 -15.77
C VAL A 31 -0.51 18.01 -15.52
N GLY A 32 0.40 18.96 -15.71
CA GLY A 32 1.82 18.79 -15.41
C GLY A 32 2.11 18.53 -13.93
N GLU A 33 1.48 19.30 -13.03
CA GLU A 33 1.57 19.11 -11.58
C GLU A 33 0.95 17.77 -11.14
N ALA A 34 -0.18 17.39 -11.73
CA ALA A 34 -0.82 16.10 -11.47
C ALA A 34 0.12 14.93 -11.79
N LYS A 35 0.74 14.95 -12.98
CA LYS A 35 1.73 13.94 -13.40
C LYS A 35 2.97 13.95 -12.51
N ALA A 36 3.44 15.11 -12.07
CA ALA A 36 4.57 15.21 -11.17
C ALA A 36 4.27 14.56 -9.81
N ARG A 37 3.10 14.84 -9.22
CA ARG A 37 2.67 14.21 -7.96
C ARG A 37 2.46 12.71 -8.10
N LEU A 38 1.88 12.24 -9.21
CA LEU A 38 1.74 10.81 -9.50
C LEU A 38 3.09 10.10 -9.53
N ARG A 39 4.09 10.66 -10.23
CA ARG A 39 5.45 10.11 -10.27
C ARG A 39 6.11 10.07 -8.89
N GLN A 40 5.94 11.12 -8.10
CA GLN A 40 6.45 11.15 -6.73
C GLN A 40 5.79 10.05 -5.89
N GLY A 41 4.46 9.90 -5.98
CA GLY A 41 3.71 8.85 -5.28
C GLY A 41 4.17 7.45 -5.66
N VAL A 42 4.36 7.17 -6.96
CA VAL A 42 4.88 5.89 -7.44
C VAL A 42 6.30 5.63 -6.92
N THR A 43 7.16 6.65 -6.91
CA THR A 43 8.53 6.54 -6.39
C THR A 43 8.52 6.20 -4.90
N SER A 44 7.70 6.89 -4.11
CA SER A 44 7.52 6.62 -2.68
C SER A 44 6.94 5.24 -2.41
N ALA A 45 5.96 4.80 -3.20
CA ALA A 45 5.39 3.45 -3.10
C ALA A 45 6.43 2.37 -3.42
N GLY A 46 7.29 2.58 -4.42
CA GLY A 46 8.40 1.69 -4.74
C GLY A 46 9.44 1.60 -3.62
N ALA A 47 9.76 2.72 -2.96
CA ALA A 47 10.64 2.72 -1.79
C ALA A 47 10.02 1.96 -0.60
N ALA A 48 8.74 2.20 -0.31
CA ALA A 48 8.01 1.48 0.74
C ALA A 48 7.97 -0.02 0.47
N ARG A 49 7.71 -0.41 -0.78
CA ARG A 49 7.71 -1.82 -1.21
C ARG A 49 9.05 -2.49 -0.91
N LYS A 50 10.17 -1.88 -1.31
CA LYS A 50 11.52 -2.44 -1.04
C LYS A 50 11.79 -2.64 0.44
N ILE A 51 11.38 -1.70 1.29
CA ILE A 51 11.53 -1.81 2.75
C ILE A 51 10.72 -3.01 3.26
N ILE A 52 9.46 -3.14 2.85
CA ILE A 52 8.58 -4.23 3.29
C ILE A 52 9.08 -5.58 2.78
N GLU A 53 9.51 -5.68 1.52
CA GLU A 53 10.10 -6.90 0.95
C GLU A 53 11.35 -7.36 1.72
N GLY A 54 12.11 -6.42 2.31
CA GLY A 54 13.22 -6.73 3.20
C GLY A 54 12.78 -7.27 4.57
N ILE A 55 11.68 -6.76 5.13
CA ILE A 55 11.19 -7.13 6.47
C ILE A 55 10.41 -8.44 6.48
N VAL A 56 9.72 -8.79 5.39
CA VAL A 56 8.95 -10.05 5.27
C VAL A 56 9.77 -11.29 5.63
N PRO A 57 10.97 -11.55 5.05
CA PRO A 57 11.76 -12.71 5.42
C PRO A 57 12.23 -12.67 6.88
N GLU A 58 12.65 -11.51 7.38
CA GLU A 58 13.05 -11.35 8.80
C GLU A 58 11.90 -11.67 9.77
N THR A 59 10.67 -11.31 9.39
CA THR A 59 9.47 -11.61 10.19
C THR A 59 9.14 -13.10 10.16
N ALA A 60 9.29 -13.74 9.00
CA ALA A 60 9.11 -15.20 8.86
C ALA A 60 10.13 -15.98 9.70
N ASP A 61 11.40 -15.57 9.68
CA ASP A 61 12.47 -16.15 10.51
C ASP A 61 12.17 -15.96 12.00
N THR A 62 11.68 -14.78 12.39
CA THR A 62 11.27 -14.50 13.77
C THR A 62 10.13 -15.40 14.23
N ILE A 63 9.13 -15.67 13.37
CA ILE A 63 8.05 -16.61 13.67
C ILE A 63 8.57 -18.03 13.84
N GLN A 64 9.47 -18.45 12.95
CA GLN A 64 10.07 -19.78 13.05
C GLN A 64 10.84 -19.93 14.35
N LEU A 65 11.66 -18.94 14.71
CA LEU A 65 12.39 -18.92 15.99
C LEU A 65 11.42 -18.97 17.17
N ALA A 66 10.38 -18.13 17.18
CA ALA A 66 9.38 -18.10 18.24
C ALA A 66 8.72 -19.47 18.42
N ARG A 67 8.34 -20.15 17.32
CA ARG A 67 7.76 -21.50 17.35
C ARG A 67 8.71 -22.54 17.94
N HIS A 68 10.00 -22.45 17.65
CA HIS A 68 11.01 -23.32 18.26
C HIS A 68 11.22 -23.03 19.75
N THR A 69 11.20 -21.76 20.16
CA THR A 69 11.40 -21.36 21.55
C THR A 69 10.26 -21.83 22.46
N VAL A 70 9.03 -21.73 22.00
CA VAL A 70 7.82 -22.08 22.78
C VAL A 70 7.31 -23.48 22.46
N HIS A 71 8.18 -24.34 21.91
CA HIS A 71 7.84 -25.71 21.54
C HIS A 71 7.16 -26.44 22.71
N ASP A 72 6.07 -27.15 22.41
CA ASP A 72 5.21 -27.87 23.37
C ASP A 72 4.49 -27.02 24.44
N SER A 73 4.61 -25.70 24.42
CA SER A 73 3.84 -24.84 25.32
C SER A 73 2.35 -24.88 24.97
N ARG A 74 1.52 -25.14 25.99
CA ARG A 74 0.05 -25.12 25.90
C ARG A 74 -0.57 -23.88 26.55
N HIS A 75 0.26 -22.90 26.92
CA HIS A 75 -0.23 -21.67 27.52
C HIS A 75 -0.99 -20.84 26.48
N LEU A 76 -2.19 -20.37 26.83
CA LEU A 76 -3.03 -19.55 25.97
C LEU A 76 -2.29 -18.32 25.41
N GLU A 77 -1.42 -17.70 26.21
CA GLU A 77 -0.64 -16.53 25.78
C GLU A 77 0.38 -16.86 24.69
N VAL A 78 0.91 -18.09 24.65
CA VAL A 78 1.76 -18.54 23.54
C VAL A 78 0.95 -18.65 22.24
N THR A 79 -0.24 -19.24 22.31
CA THR A 79 -1.14 -19.33 21.14
C THR A 79 -1.48 -17.95 20.60
N LYS A 80 -1.91 -17.03 21.47
CA LYS A 80 -2.22 -15.64 21.09
C LYS A 80 -1.01 -14.92 20.49
N GLY A 81 0.18 -15.12 21.05
CA GLY A 81 1.42 -14.53 20.54
C GLY A 81 1.74 -15.02 19.13
N LEU A 82 1.67 -16.34 18.89
CA LEU A 82 1.92 -16.93 17.58
C LEU A 82 0.87 -16.51 16.53
N GLU A 83 -0.40 -16.39 16.93
CA GLU A 83 -1.47 -15.87 16.07
C GLU A 83 -1.23 -14.39 15.71
N THR A 84 -0.80 -13.58 16.68
CA THR A 84 -0.46 -12.17 16.44
C THR A 84 0.68 -12.02 15.45
N LEU A 85 1.74 -12.84 15.59
CA LEU A 85 2.86 -12.81 14.65
C LEU A 85 2.43 -13.24 13.25
N LYS A 86 1.57 -14.27 13.13
CA LYS A 86 1.01 -14.67 11.84
C LYS A 86 0.19 -13.53 11.20
N ALA A 87 -0.67 -12.88 11.97
CA ALA A 87 -1.47 -11.76 11.49
C ALA A 87 -0.59 -10.59 11.00
N ALA A 88 0.56 -10.37 11.62
CA ALA A 88 1.52 -9.37 11.18
C ALA A 88 2.08 -9.68 9.78
N VAL A 89 2.44 -10.95 9.50
CA VAL A 89 2.88 -11.38 8.16
C VAL A 89 1.77 -11.22 7.14
N ASP A 90 0.55 -11.66 7.47
CA ASP A 90 -0.61 -11.54 6.60
C ASP A 90 -0.89 -10.06 6.23
N GLU A 91 -0.70 -9.13 7.18
CA GLU A 91 -0.84 -7.68 6.92
C GLU A 91 0.29 -7.15 6.03
N LEU A 92 1.55 -7.57 6.21
CA LEU A 92 2.65 -7.16 5.32
C LEU A 92 2.37 -7.57 3.86
N GLU A 93 1.88 -8.79 3.63
CA GLU A 93 1.48 -9.26 2.31
C GLU A 93 0.28 -8.47 1.74
N LEU A 94 -0.68 -8.08 2.58
CA LEU A 94 -1.78 -7.20 2.18
C LEU A 94 -1.28 -5.81 1.78
N VAL A 95 -0.33 -5.24 2.52
CA VAL A 95 0.25 -3.93 2.21
C VAL A 95 0.99 -3.98 0.87
N LEU A 96 1.79 -5.01 0.60
CA LEU A 96 2.46 -5.18 -0.70
C LEU A 96 1.45 -5.19 -1.85
N ARG A 97 0.37 -5.98 -1.73
CA ARG A 97 -0.70 -6.02 -2.75
C ARG A 97 -1.38 -4.67 -2.94
N ARG A 98 -1.58 -3.90 -1.86
CA ARG A 98 -2.18 -2.55 -1.92
C ARG A 98 -1.24 -1.55 -2.60
N LEU A 99 0.07 -1.64 -2.37
CA LEU A 99 1.06 -0.81 -3.03
C LEU A 99 1.07 -1.08 -4.54
N ASP A 100 1.11 -2.36 -4.95
CA ASP A 100 1.08 -2.73 -6.37
C ASP A 100 -0.20 -2.24 -7.07
N ALA A 101 -1.36 -2.43 -6.44
CA ALA A 101 -2.62 -1.94 -6.97
C ALA A 101 -2.65 -0.40 -7.10
N SER A 102 -2.04 0.31 -6.14
CA SER A 102 -1.98 1.77 -6.14
C SER A 102 -1.05 2.30 -7.23
N VAL A 103 0.11 1.66 -7.43
CA VAL A 103 1.05 1.99 -8.52
C VAL A 103 0.40 1.77 -9.87
N LYS A 104 -0.25 0.61 -10.06
CA LYS A 104 -0.97 0.30 -11.30
C LYS A 104 -2.04 1.35 -11.61
N ALA A 105 -2.87 1.71 -10.63
CA ALA A 105 -3.90 2.72 -10.81
C ALA A 105 -3.31 4.12 -11.10
N ALA A 106 -2.18 4.46 -10.49
CA ALA A 106 -1.48 5.71 -10.73
C ALA A 106 -0.90 5.79 -12.15
N ASP A 107 -0.35 4.69 -12.67
CA ASP A 107 0.14 4.61 -14.04
C ASP A 107 -1.00 4.66 -15.07
N GLU A 108 -2.09 3.90 -14.85
CA GLU A 108 -3.29 3.96 -15.72
C GLU A 108 -3.87 5.38 -15.78
N TYR A 109 -3.92 6.09 -14.65
CA TYR A 109 -4.33 7.50 -14.64
C TYR A 109 -3.33 8.37 -15.39
N ARG A 110 -2.03 8.21 -15.13
CA ARG A 110 -1.00 9.00 -15.80
C ARG A 110 -1.10 8.89 -17.32
N GLU A 111 -1.35 7.69 -17.86
CA GLU A 111 -1.56 7.45 -19.29
C GLU A 111 -2.82 8.14 -19.82
N THR A 112 -3.90 8.15 -19.04
CA THR A 112 -5.15 8.85 -19.39
C THR A 112 -4.97 10.37 -19.51
N LEU A 113 -3.99 10.94 -18.79
CA LEU A 113 -3.66 12.37 -18.85
C LEU A 113 -2.77 12.76 -20.05
N GLY A 114 -2.37 11.80 -20.91
CA GLY A 114 -1.42 11.99 -22.02
C GLY A 114 -0.03 12.35 -21.57
#